data_AF-A0A8J2HWV0-F1
#
_entry.id   AF-A0A8J2HWV0-F1
#
_cell.length_a   1.000
_cell.length_b   1.000
_cell.length_c   1.000
_cell.angle_alpha   90.00
_cell.angle_beta   90.00
_cell.angle_gamma   90.00
#
_symmetry.space_group_name_H-M   'P 1'
#
loop_
_entity.id
_entity.type
_entity.pdbx_description
1 polymer ?
#
loop_
_entity_poly.entity_id
_entity_poly.type
_entity_poly.pdbx_seq_one_letter_code
_entity_poly.pdbx_strand_id
1 'polypeptide(L)'
;METTQKTCVTYVAADCGSIIPGKSGAATAFKAVKVRQKLLQADVDVVDSGIWGYHDASQQLDVLEETMTYQPSPFVPRDIRNRADNLELLRQVRRKMIKNFGQEPSAFQLILGGECCMLPVILSHVKRQYRSYGTDVGLMYIDADTDMHSPGDADWNGYFASMTMTQLMARPGALVDSNADPVLSRDMLCDATNTVFFSTNLLHPGNKREHLAYLNEEHSQVFSSEAVAFHPQARACDAL
;
A
#
# COMPACT_ATOMS: atom_id res chain seq x y z
N MET A 1 0.90 -23.11 -24.51
CA MET A 1 0.06 -23.26 -23.31
C MET A 1 0.03 -21.89 -22.66
N GLU A 2 -1.11 -21.21 -22.68
CA GLU A 2 -1.27 -19.99 -21.90
C GLU A 2 -1.16 -20.37 -20.42
N THR A 3 -0.12 -19.87 -19.76
CA THR A 3 0.03 -19.99 -18.32
C THR A 3 -1.06 -19.16 -17.67
N THR A 4 -2.06 -19.81 -17.07
CA THR A 4 -3.09 -19.13 -16.28
C THR A 4 -2.41 -18.27 -15.21
N GLN A 5 -2.71 -16.97 -15.21
CA GLN A 5 -2.09 -16.04 -14.28
C GLN A 5 -2.64 -16.30 -12.87
N LYS A 6 -1.78 -16.81 -12.00
CA LYS A 6 -2.11 -17.03 -10.59
C LYS A 6 -2.21 -15.70 -9.85
N THR A 7 -3.14 -15.62 -8.90
CA THR A 7 -3.32 -14.48 -8.00
C THR A 7 -3.31 -14.94 -6.55
N CYS A 8 -2.37 -14.41 -5.76
CA CYS A 8 -2.35 -14.57 -4.30
C CYS A 8 -3.19 -13.45 -3.67
N VAL A 9 -4.28 -13.81 -2.97
CA VAL A 9 -5.14 -12.83 -2.30
C VAL A 9 -4.75 -12.73 -0.82
N THR A 10 -4.44 -11.53 -0.36
CA THR A 10 -4.14 -11.24 1.05
C THR A 10 -5.18 -10.27 1.61
N TYR A 11 -5.90 -10.66 2.65
CA TYR A 11 -6.81 -9.77 3.36
C TYR A 11 -6.11 -9.15 4.56
N VAL A 12 -6.22 -7.83 4.69
CA VAL A 12 -5.64 -7.08 5.81
C VAL A 12 -6.73 -6.34 6.58
N ALA A 13 -6.83 -6.64 7.87
CA ALA A 13 -7.77 -6.00 8.78
C ALA A 13 -7.02 -4.99 9.66
N ALA A 14 -6.72 -3.81 9.12
CA ALA A 14 -6.00 -2.78 9.88
C ALA A 14 -6.56 -1.36 9.67
N ASP A 15 -6.53 -0.56 10.72
CA ASP A 15 -6.73 0.90 10.70
C ASP A 15 -5.86 1.65 11.75
N CYS A 16 -4.73 1.07 12.18
CA CYS A 16 -3.88 1.62 13.25
C CYS A 16 -3.04 2.87 12.88
N GLY A 17 -2.88 3.17 11.60
CA GLY A 17 -2.13 4.28 11.00
C GLY A 17 -2.92 5.58 10.83
N SER A 18 -4.24 5.58 11.03
CA SER A 18 -5.07 6.79 11.01
C SER A 18 -6.21 6.73 12.02
N ILE A 19 -6.71 7.89 12.47
CA ILE A 19 -7.81 7.94 13.45
C ILE A 19 -9.17 7.50 12.89
N ILE A 20 -9.31 7.43 11.56
CA ILE A 20 -10.61 7.16 10.91
C ILE A 20 -10.90 5.65 11.01
N PRO A 21 -11.85 5.25 11.86
CA PRO A 21 -12.10 3.84 12.12
C PRO A 21 -12.82 3.18 10.94
N GLY A 22 -12.72 1.85 10.87
CA GLY A 22 -13.55 1.02 10.01
C GLY A 22 -12.85 0.46 8.78
N LYS A 23 -11.63 0.93 8.45
CA LYS A 23 -10.81 0.33 7.37
C LYS A 23 -10.43 -1.12 7.71
N SER A 24 -10.30 -1.44 8.99
CA SER A 24 -10.16 -2.80 9.50
C SER A 24 -11.32 -3.74 9.08
N GLY A 25 -12.52 -3.21 8.85
CA GLY A 25 -13.68 -3.96 8.36
C GLY A 25 -13.65 -4.32 6.87
N ALA A 26 -12.72 -3.74 6.09
CA ALA A 26 -12.64 -3.95 4.63
C ALA A 26 -12.40 -5.42 4.27
N ALA A 27 -11.55 -6.13 5.01
CA ALA A 27 -11.31 -7.55 4.81
C ALA A 27 -12.60 -8.38 4.85
N THR A 28 -13.43 -8.16 5.87
CA THR A 28 -14.74 -8.81 6.02
C THR A 28 -15.70 -8.41 4.90
N ALA A 29 -15.73 -7.13 4.53
CA ALA A 29 -16.58 -6.64 3.44
C ALA A 29 -16.23 -7.31 2.09
N PHE A 30 -14.94 -7.41 1.74
CA PHE A 30 -14.49 -8.08 0.51
C PHE A 30 -14.82 -9.58 0.52
N LYS A 31 -14.71 -10.24 1.67
CA LYS A 31 -15.16 -11.63 1.83
C LYS A 31 -16.67 -11.77 1.63
N ALA A 32 -17.47 -10.87 2.20
CA ALA A 32 -18.93 -10.91 2.08
C ALA A 32 -19.41 -10.77 0.63
N VAL A 33 -18.73 -9.96 -0.19
CA VAL A 33 -19.04 -9.83 -1.63
C VAL A 33 -18.37 -10.91 -2.50
N LYS A 34 -17.74 -11.90 -1.87
CA LYS A 34 -17.16 -13.11 -2.48
C LYS A 34 -16.16 -12.80 -3.59
N VAL A 35 -15.20 -11.88 -3.36
CA VAL A 35 -14.17 -11.52 -4.34
C VAL A 35 -13.48 -12.75 -4.96
N ARG A 36 -13.09 -13.74 -4.14
CA ARG A 36 -12.52 -15.00 -4.62
C ARG A 36 -13.40 -15.71 -5.65
N GLN A 37 -14.70 -15.83 -5.37
CA GLN A 37 -15.62 -16.49 -6.29
C GLN A 37 -15.71 -15.73 -7.62
N LYS A 38 -15.70 -14.40 -7.57
CA LYS A 38 -15.72 -13.56 -8.77
C LYS A 38 -14.44 -13.70 -9.60
N LEU A 39 -13.28 -13.81 -8.95
CA LEU A 39 -12.00 -14.09 -9.63
C LEU A 39 -12.03 -15.46 -10.33
N LEU A 40 -12.48 -16.50 -9.64
CA LEU A 40 -12.63 -17.84 -10.24
C LEU A 40 -13.65 -17.85 -11.40
N GLN A 41 -14.74 -17.08 -11.30
CA GLN A 41 -15.71 -16.92 -12.39
C GLN A 41 -15.13 -16.17 -13.60
N ALA A 42 -14.08 -15.38 -13.39
CA ALA A 42 -13.33 -14.69 -14.43
C ALA A 42 -12.11 -15.51 -14.93
N ASP A 43 -12.05 -16.80 -14.60
CA ASP A 43 -10.98 -17.73 -15.00
C ASP A 43 -9.58 -17.35 -14.48
N VAL A 44 -9.54 -16.65 -13.33
CA VAL A 44 -8.30 -16.33 -12.61
C VAL A 44 -8.02 -17.45 -11.60
N ASP A 45 -6.83 -18.06 -11.69
CA ASP A 45 -6.38 -19.05 -10.70
C ASP A 45 -6.03 -18.33 -9.39
N VAL A 46 -6.73 -18.67 -8.31
CA VAL A 46 -6.55 -18.02 -7.01
C VAL A 46 -5.78 -18.95 -6.09
N VAL A 47 -4.58 -18.52 -5.70
CA VAL A 47 -3.77 -19.22 -4.71
C VAL A 47 -4.13 -18.72 -3.32
N ASP A 48 -4.58 -19.66 -2.49
CA ASP A 48 -4.76 -19.42 -1.07
C ASP A 48 -3.45 -19.71 -0.35
N SER A 49 -2.74 -18.67 0.09
CA SER A 49 -1.48 -18.83 0.81
C SER A 49 -1.69 -19.01 2.32
N GLY A 50 -2.64 -19.87 2.68
CA GLY A 50 -2.93 -20.31 4.06
C GLY A 50 -1.71 -20.92 4.76
N ILE A 51 -1.70 -20.92 6.10
CA ILE A 51 -0.58 -21.42 6.95
C ILE A 51 -0.17 -22.86 6.63
N TRP A 52 -1.05 -23.64 6.01
CA TRP A 52 -0.76 -24.98 5.53
C TRP A 52 -1.18 -25.07 4.07
N GLY A 53 -0.22 -25.34 3.18
CA GLY A 53 -0.56 -25.73 1.81
C GLY A 53 -1.37 -27.01 1.87
N TYR A 54 -2.68 -26.92 1.65
CA TYR A 54 -3.50 -28.06 1.28
C TYR A 54 -4.78 -27.58 0.62
N HIS A 55 -5.17 -28.31 -0.43
CA HIS A 55 -6.52 -28.33 -0.95
C HIS A 55 -7.50 -28.66 0.19
N ASP A 56 -8.17 -27.65 0.73
CA ASP A 56 -9.42 -27.87 1.41
C ASP A 56 -10.48 -26.98 0.77
N ALA A 57 -11.59 -27.61 0.38
CA ALA A 57 -12.77 -26.96 -0.17
C ALA A 57 -13.57 -26.21 0.93
N SER A 58 -12.97 -26.00 2.10
CA SER A 58 -13.52 -25.21 3.20
C SER A 58 -13.08 -23.75 3.09
N GLN A 59 -14.03 -22.86 3.37
CA GLN A 59 -14.09 -21.46 2.94
C GLN A 59 -13.16 -20.49 3.71
N GLN A 60 -12.00 -20.93 4.21
CA GLN A 60 -11.15 -20.11 5.05
C GLN A 60 -10.05 -19.39 4.26
N LEU A 61 -10.43 -18.29 3.64
CA LEU A 61 -9.51 -17.28 3.11
C LEU A 61 -8.63 -16.71 4.24
N ASP A 62 -7.31 -16.82 4.08
CA ASP A 62 -6.30 -16.36 5.04
C ASP A 62 -6.41 -14.83 5.30
N VAL A 63 -6.83 -14.45 6.52
CA VAL A 63 -6.74 -13.07 7.01
C VAL A 63 -5.42 -12.97 7.76
N LEU A 64 -4.72 -11.84 7.68
CA LEU A 64 -3.78 -11.50 8.75
C LEU A 64 -4.60 -11.43 10.06
N GLU A 65 -4.55 -12.51 10.86
CA GLU A 65 -5.59 -12.88 11.86
C GLU A 65 -5.80 -11.82 12.96
N GLU A 66 -4.81 -10.97 13.20
CA GLU A 66 -4.91 -9.94 14.22
C GLU A 66 -5.40 -8.62 13.62
N THR A 67 -6.63 -8.24 13.99
CA THR A 67 -7.17 -6.94 13.58
C THR A 67 -6.42 -5.84 14.32
N MET A 68 -5.65 -5.03 13.60
CA MET A 68 -4.90 -3.92 14.18
C MET A 68 -5.70 -2.64 14.10
N THR A 69 -6.22 -2.19 15.23
CA THR A 69 -7.07 -1.01 15.28
C THR A 69 -6.38 0.21 15.86
N TYR A 70 -6.76 1.40 15.41
CA TYR A 70 -6.28 2.65 16.00
C TYR A 70 -6.58 2.70 17.49
N GLN A 71 -5.53 2.90 18.30
CA GLN A 71 -5.66 3.20 19.71
C GLN A 71 -5.51 4.72 19.95
N PRO A 72 -6.41 5.35 20.72
CA PRO A 72 -6.19 6.71 21.20
C PRO A 72 -4.86 6.79 21.95
N SER A 73 -3.94 7.59 21.45
CA SER A 73 -2.62 7.81 22.03
C SER A 73 -2.37 9.31 22.21
N PRO A 74 -1.41 9.73 23.05
CA PRO A 74 -0.92 11.10 23.06
C PRO A 74 -0.23 11.45 21.73
N PHE A 75 -0.20 12.74 21.39
CA PHE A 75 0.66 13.21 20.31
C PHE A 75 2.13 13.07 20.73
N VAL A 76 2.97 12.54 19.86
CA VAL A 76 4.42 12.45 20.07
C VAL A 76 5.09 13.32 19.01
N PRO A 77 5.74 14.44 19.40
CA PRO A 77 6.42 15.30 18.45
C PRO A 77 7.46 14.54 17.65
N ARG A 78 7.48 14.75 16.33
CA ARG A 78 8.42 14.12 15.38
C ARG A 78 8.35 12.59 15.30
N ASP A 79 7.27 11.97 15.79
CA ASP A 79 7.03 10.54 15.69
C ASP A 79 5.59 10.25 15.26
N ILE A 80 5.27 8.98 15.03
CA ILE A 80 3.94 8.51 14.67
C ILE A 80 3.17 7.98 15.88
N ARG A 81 1.86 8.16 15.85
CA ARG A 81 0.91 7.52 16.76
C ARG A 81 0.86 6.03 16.47
N ASN A 82 0.56 5.23 17.51
CA ASN A 82 0.48 3.78 17.43
C ASN A 82 1.71 3.16 16.74
N ARG A 83 2.91 3.67 17.01
CA ARG A 83 4.15 3.23 16.36
C ARG A 83 4.33 1.72 16.45
N ALA A 84 4.13 1.14 17.64
CA ALA A 84 4.31 -0.29 17.85
C ALA A 84 3.40 -1.13 16.93
N ASP A 85 2.10 -0.79 16.88
CA ASP A 85 1.11 -1.49 16.06
C ASP A 85 1.37 -1.30 14.57
N ASN A 86 1.73 -0.07 14.14
CA ASN A 86 2.10 0.19 12.76
C ASN A 86 3.32 -0.63 12.35
N LEU A 87 4.37 -0.68 13.17
CA LEU A 87 5.56 -1.49 12.87
C LEU A 87 5.26 -2.98 12.87
N GLU A 88 4.38 -3.47 13.74
CA GLU A 88 3.99 -4.88 13.72
C GLU A 88 3.12 -5.24 12.51
N LEU A 89 2.21 -4.35 12.08
CA LEU A 89 1.48 -4.49 10.82
C LEU A 89 2.44 -4.66 9.65
N LEU A 90 3.44 -3.78 9.56
CA LEU A 90 4.48 -3.85 8.53
C LEU A 90 5.26 -5.17 8.58
N ARG A 91 5.57 -5.70 9.77
CA ARG A 91 6.21 -7.02 9.92
C ARG A 91 5.30 -8.14 9.44
N GLN A 92 4.01 -8.10 9.77
CA GLN A 92 3.04 -9.10 9.31
C GLN A 92 2.91 -9.10 7.79
N VAL A 93 2.74 -7.92 7.18
CA VAL A 93 2.70 -7.75 5.72
C VAL A 93 3.99 -8.28 5.08
N ARG A 94 5.15 -7.93 5.61
CA ARG A 94 6.44 -8.43 5.14
C ARG A 94 6.53 -9.96 5.16
N ARG A 95 6.18 -10.58 6.29
CA ARG A 95 6.18 -12.06 6.42
C ARG A 95 5.27 -12.70 5.38
N LYS A 96 4.10 -12.12 5.15
CA LYS A 96 3.14 -12.60 4.15
C LYS A 96 3.67 -12.44 2.72
N MET A 97 4.25 -11.30 2.37
CA MET A 97 4.86 -11.09 1.05
C MET A 97 6.01 -12.07 0.77
N ILE A 98 6.88 -12.31 1.76
CA ILE A 98 7.96 -13.31 1.65
C ILE A 98 7.38 -14.71 1.38
N LYS A 99 6.36 -15.10 2.15
CA LYS A 99 5.71 -16.40 2.01
C LYS A 99 5.06 -16.54 0.63
N ASN A 100 4.27 -15.56 0.21
CA ASN A 100 3.55 -15.59 -1.07
C ASN A 100 4.53 -15.74 -2.24
N PHE A 101 5.58 -14.92 -2.29
CA PHE A 101 6.58 -15.02 -3.37
C PHE A 101 7.46 -16.27 -3.27
N GLY A 102 7.67 -16.82 -2.08
CA GLY A 102 8.38 -18.09 -1.91
C GLY A 102 7.58 -19.30 -2.44
N GLN A 103 6.25 -19.26 -2.34
CA GLN A 103 5.35 -20.33 -2.80
C GLN A 103 4.96 -20.15 -4.28
N GLU A 104 4.65 -18.92 -4.67
CA GLU A 104 4.16 -18.57 -6.01
C GLU A 104 4.92 -17.33 -6.55
N PRO A 105 6.15 -17.51 -7.03
CA PRO A 105 7.06 -16.43 -7.40
C PRO A 105 6.54 -15.49 -8.50
N SER A 106 5.66 -15.98 -9.37
CA SER A 106 5.09 -15.26 -10.51
C SER A 106 3.63 -14.83 -10.30
N ALA A 107 3.02 -15.15 -9.15
CA ALA A 107 1.63 -14.82 -8.90
C ALA A 107 1.44 -13.32 -8.69
N PHE A 108 0.37 -12.78 -9.27
CA PHE A 108 -0.11 -11.44 -8.98
C PHE A 108 -0.50 -11.33 -7.50
N GLN A 109 -0.08 -10.26 -6.84
CA GLN A 109 -0.37 -10.04 -5.42
C GLN A 109 -1.58 -9.10 -5.29
N LEU A 110 -2.73 -9.63 -4.88
CA LEU A 110 -3.94 -8.84 -4.62
C LEU A 110 -4.11 -8.64 -3.11
N ILE A 111 -3.88 -7.42 -2.63
CA ILE A 111 -3.98 -7.06 -1.21
C ILE A 111 -5.25 -6.25 -0.99
N LEU A 112 -6.11 -6.71 -0.07
CA LEU A 112 -7.45 -6.16 0.15
C LEU A 112 -7.61 -5.69 1.60
N GLY A 113 -7.78 -4.39 1.78
CA GLY A 113 -7.96 -3.74 3.08
C GLY A 113 -6.65 -3.21 3.67
N GLY A 114 -6.68 -2.86 4.96
CA GLY A 114 -5.59 -2.20 5.67
C GLY A 114 -5.46 -0.72 5.30
N GLU A 115 -4.24 -0.19 5.40
CA GLU A 115 -3.94 1.22 5.16
C GLU A 115 -2.77 1.44 4.19
N CYS A 116 -2.76 2.60 3.55
CA CYS A 116 -1.75 2.97 2.55
C CYS A 116 -0.32 2.92 3.11
N CYS A 117 -0.12 3.13 4.41
CA CYS A 117 1.20 3.06 5.05
C CYS A 117 1.89 1.68 4.97
N MET A 118 1.18 0.62 4.55
CA MET A 118 1.77 -0.69 4.25
C MET A 118 2.52 -0.74 2.92
N LEU A 119 2.24 0.21 2.01
CA LEU A 119 2.73 0.22 0.64
C LEU A 119 4.27 0.21 0.52
N PRO A 120 5.07 0.90 1.36
CA PRO A 120 6.54 0.80 1.30
C PRO A 120 7.05 -0.65 1.46
N VAL A 121 6.48 -1.42 2.37
CA VAL A 121 6.84 -2.82 2.57
C VAL A 121 6.37 -3.67 1.39
N ILE A 122 5.16 -3.45 0.90
CA ILE A 122 4.63 -4.19 -0.24
C ILE A 122 5.51 -3.96 -1.47
N LEU A 123 5.76 -2.69 -1.81
CA LEU A 123 6.48 -2.30 -3.02
C LEU A 123 7.95 -2.72 -2.98
N SER A 124 8.63 -2.62 -1.83
CA SER A 124 10.01 -3.10 -1.71
C SER A 124 10.12 -4.59 -2.02
N HIS A 125 9.17 -5.40 -1.57
CA HIS A 125 9.12 -6.83 -1.84
C HIS A 125 8.77 -7.13 -3.30
N VAL A 126 7.80 -6.44 -3.87
CA VAL A 126 7.42 -6.57 -5.29
C VAL A 126 8.61 -6.21 -6.19
N LYS A 127 9.23 -5.03 -5.99
CA LYS A 127 10.41 -4.59 -6.75
C LYS A 127 11.54 -5.61 -6.65
N ARG A 128 11.84 -6.12 -5.45
CA ARG A 128 12.89 -7.13 -5.26
C ARG A 128 12.58 -8.43 -6.00
N GLN A 129 11.32 -8.88 -5.97
CA GLN A 129 10.89 -10.08 -6.67
C GLN A 129 11.05 -9.92 -8.19
N TYR A 130 10.51 -8.84 -8.76
CA TYR A 130 10.52 -8.64 -10.21
C TYR A 130 11.88 -8.25 -10.77
N ARG A 131 12.74 -7.62 -9.97
CA ARG A 131 14.14 -7.40 -10.32
C ARG A 131 14.90 -8.70 -10.58
N SER A 132 14.55 -9.80 -9.89
CA SER A 132 15.15 -11.11 -10.16
C SER A 132 14.81 -11.67 -11.55
N TYR A 133 13.74 -11.15 -12.17
CA TYR A 133 13.33 -11.44 -13.54
C TYR A 133 13.76 -10.36 -14.54
N GLY A 134 14.60 -9.39 -14.14
CA GLY A 134 15.03 -8.28 -14.99
C GLY A 134 13.90 -7.30 -15.34
N THR A 135 12.82 -7.30 -14.57
CA THR A 135 11.67 -6.40 -14.77
C THR A 135 11.73 -5.25 -13.77
N ASP A 136 11.62 -4.01 -14.26
CA ASP A 136 11.46 -2.84 -13.39
C ASP A 136 9.97 -2.63 -13.08
N VAL A 137 9.67 -2.16 -11.88
CA VAL A 137 8.31 -1.99 -11.38
C VAL A 137 8.06 -0.52 -11.07
N GLY A 138 7.12 0.08 -11.80
CA GLY A 138 6.56 1.39 -11.51
C GLY A 138 5.39 1.34 -10.52
N LEU A 139 5.01 2.51 -10.00
CA LEU A 139 3.86 2.72 -9.12
C LEU A 139 2.85 3.66 -9.78
N MET A 140 1.61 3.21 -9.95
CA MET A 140 0.47 4.11 -10.16
C MET A 140 -0.23 4.31 -8.81
N TYR A 141 -0.08 5.50 -8.23
CA TYR A 141 -0.66 5.87 -6.94
C TYR A 141 -2.02 6.53 -7.15
N ILE A 142 -3.10 5.75 -6.99
CA ILE A 142 -4.48 6.21 -7.16
C ILE A 142 -5.03 6.66 -5.81
N ASP A 143 -4.95 7.96 -5.53
CA ASP A 143 -5.39 8.53 -4.26
C ASP A 143 -5.80 10.01 -4.44
N ALA A 144 -6.76 10.46 -3.63
CA ALA A 144 -7.09 11.87 -3.52
C ALA A 144 -6.01 12.64 -2.76
N ASP A 145 -5.32 12.00 -1.83
CA ASP A 145 -4.26 12.58 -1.03
C ASP A 145 -2.87 12.34 -1.64
N THR A 146 -1.94 13.25 -1.36
CA THR A 146 -0.53 13.13 -1.72
C THR A 146 0.22 12.20 -0.76
N ASP A 147 -0.25 12.05 0.49
CA ASP A 147 0.41 11.30 1.56
C ASP A 147 1.89 11.66 1.78
N MET A 148 2.16 12.96 1.66
CA MET A 148 3.49 13.56 1.72
C MET A 148 3.75 14.34 3.02
N HIS A 149 2.96 14.10 4.07
CA HIS A 149 3.23 14.72 5.37
C HIS A 149 4.56 14.22 5.96
N SER A 150 5.17 15.07 6.77
CA SER A 150 6.40 14.78 7.50
C SER A 150 6.22 15.03 9.00
N PRO A 151 6.89 14.28 9.89
CA PRO A 151 6.89 14.57 11.32
C PRO A 151 7.54 15.91 11.68
N GLY A 152 8.22 16.55 10.71
CA GLY A 152 8.74 17.91 10.81
C GLY A 152 7.74 19.02 10.46
N ASP A 153 6.56 18.69 9.93
CA ASP A 153 5.56 19.69 9.54
C ASP A 153 4.95 20.39 10.76
N ALA A 154 4.62 21.68 10.62
CA ALA A 154 4.08 22.48 11.72
C ALA A 154 2.72 21.99 12.25
N ASP A 155 1.92 21.38 11.38
CA ASP A 155 0.59 20.80 11.61
C ASP A 155 0.63 19.26 11.66
N TRP A 156 1.82 18.67 11.84
CA TRP A 156 1.98 17.22 11.99
C TRP A 156 1.06 16.68 13.09
N ASN A 157 0.25 15.69 12.75
CA ASN A 157 -0.78 15.14 13.64
C ASN A 157 -0.47 13.73 14.15
N GLY A 158 0.60 13.09 13.67
CA GLY A 158 1.01 11.75 14.11
C GLY A 158 0.49 10.59 13.27
N TYR A 159 -0.32 10.81 12.21
CA TYR A 159 -0.92 9.70 11.46
C TYR A 159 0.03 9.16 10.38
N PHE A 160 0.43 7.90 10.56
CA PHE A 160 1.40 7.25 9.68
C PHE A 160 0.88 7.07 8.24
N ALA A 161 -0.43 6.87 8.05
CA ALA A 161 -1.06 6.79 6.72
C ALA A 161 -0.76 8.02 5.85
N SER A 162 -0.74 9.22 6.45
CA SER A 162 -0.50 10.48 5.73
C SER A 162 0.96 10.68 5.27
N MET A 163 1.85 9.74 5.59
CA MET A 163 3.27 9.76 5.26
C MET A 163 3.67 8.73 4.19
N THR A 164 2.71 8.01 3.59
CA THR A 164 3.00 6.89 2.68
C THR A 164 3.99 7.27 1.58
N MET A 165 3.76 8.39 0.88
CA MET A 165 4.66 8.86 -0.17
C MET A 165 5.93 9.50 0.39
N THR A 166 5.89 10.09 1.59
CA THR A 166 7.13 10.51 2.29
C THR A 166 8.07 9.33 2.51
N GLN A 167 7.56 8.15 2.89
CA GLN A 167 8.36 6.94 3.03
C GLN A 167 8.85 6.40 1.67
N LEU A 168 7.94 6.28 0.69
CA LEU A 168 8.25 5.71 -0.63
C LEU A 168 9.31 6.52 -1.40
N MET A 169 9.25 7.84 -1.29
CA MET A 169 10.17 8.76 -1.97
C MET A 169 11.39 9.11 -1.13
N ALA A 170 11.56 8.48 0.04
CA ALA A 170 12.64 8.76 1.01
C ALA A 170 12.82 10.27 1.31
N ARG A 171 11.71 11.01 1.41
CA ARG A 171 11.73 12.46 1.64
C ARG A 171 12.24 12.80 3.04
N PRO A 172 12.69 14.04 3.28
CA PRO A 172 13.03 14.51 4.62
C PRO A 172 11.90 14.23 5.65
N GLY A 173 12.24 13.49 6.71
CA GLY A 173 11.30 13.04 7.73
C GLY A 173 10.68 11.66 7.48
N ALA A 174 11.06 10.97 6.40
CA ALA A 174 10.88 9.53 6.29
C ALA A 174 11.47 8.85 7.54
N LEU A 175 10.73 7.86 8.04
CA LEU A 175 11.08 7.17 9.28
C LEU A 175 11.95 5.99 8.92
N VAL A 176 12.94 5.72 9.77
CA VAL A 176 13.81 4.56 9.63
C VAL A 176 13.80 3.79 10.93
N ASP A 177 13.89 2.48 10.84
CA ASP A 177 14.14 1.65 12.01
C ASP A 177 15.64 1.37 12.10
N SER A 178 16.25 1.65 13.25
CA SER A 178 17.66 1.31 13.52
C SER A 178 17.82 -0.10 14.13
N ASN A 179 16.76 -0.91 14.10
CA ASN A 179 16.76 -2.25 14.69
C ASN A 179 17.50 -3.24 13.77
N ALA A 180 17.90 -4.40 14.32
CA ALA A 180 18.58 -5.45 13.58
C ALA A 180 17.75 -6.03 12.41
N ASP A 181 16.43 -5.84 12.44
CA ASP A 181 15.49 -6.27 11.41
C ASP A 181 14.54 -5.11 11.06
N PRO A 182 14.99 -4.13 10.26
CA PRO A 182 14.22 -2.92 9.97
C PRO A 182 13.07 -3.24 8.99
N VAL A 183 11.85 -2.82 9.33
CA VAL A 183 10.72 -2.82 8.39
C VAL A 183 10.60 -1.53 7.61
N LEU A 184 11.22 -0.46 8.12
CA LEU A 184 11.37 0.82 7.45
C LEU A 184 12.84 1.04 7.07
N SER A 185 13.11 1.22 5.77
CA SER A 185 14.45 1.46 5.24
C SER A 185 14.61 2.88 4.70
N ARG A 186 15.83 3.23 4.30
CA ARG A 186 16.15 4.50 3.62
C ARG A 186 16.04 4.41 2.11
N ASP A 187 15.58 3.28 1.59
CA ASP A 187 15.58 3.05 0.15
C ASP A 187 14.50 3.93 -0.49
N MET A 188 14.91 4.74 -1.46
CA MET A 188 13.98 5.43 -2.33
C MET A 188 13.37 4.41 -3.28
N LEU A 189 12.08 4.11 -3.09
CA LEU A 189 11.35 3.16 -3.91
C LEU A 189 10.64 3.87 -5.06
N CYS A 190 10.32 5.14 -4.91
CA CYS A 190 9.55 5.94 -5.85
C CYS A 190 10.23 7.28 -6.14
N ASP A 191 10.20 7.69 -7.41
CA ASP A 191 10.56 9.01 -7.89
C ASP A 191 9.70 9.36 -9.13
N ALA A 192 9.94 10.52 -9.73
CA ALA A 192 9.19 10.98 -10.90
C ALA A 192 9.36 10.11 -12.15
N THR A 193 10.40 9.25 -12.21
CA THR A 193 10.66 8.39 -13.37
C THR A 193 9.87 7.09 -13.33
N ASN A 194 9.38 6.69 -12.15
CA ASN A 194 8.72 5.41 -11.95
C ASN A 194 7.38 5.51 -11.21
N THR A 195 6.88 6.71 -10.96
CA THR A 195 5.65 6.94 -10.20
C THR A 195 4.72 7.92 -10.90
N VAL A 196 3.44 7.54 -10.97
CA VAL A 196 2.34 8.40 -11.44
C VAL A 196 1.35 8.60 -10.31
N PHE A 197 1.03 9.86 -10.00
CA PHE A 197 -0.06 10.21 -9.09
C PHE A 197 -1.33 10.36 -9.91
N PHE A 198 -2.38 9.62 -9.56
CA PHE A 198 -3.61 9.55 -10.34
C PHE A 198 -4.82 9.87 -9.47
N SER A 199 -5.66 10.79 -9.95
CA SER A 199 -6.85 11.29 -9.26
C SER A 199 -6.57 12.12 -7.99
N THR A 200 -5.40 12.75 -7.87
CA THR A 200 -5.07 13.61 -6.73
C THR A 200 -5.99 14.82 -6.65
N ASN A 201 -6.59 15.06 -5.49
CA ASN A 201 -7.44 16.22 -5.26
C ASN A 201 -6.59 17.43 -4.91
N LEU A 202 -6.23 18.23 -5.92
CA LEU A 202 -5.39 19.42 -5.75
C LEU A 202 -6.01 20.51 -4.86
N LEU A 203 -7.32 20.42 -4.58
CA LEU A 203 -8.04 21.34 -3.71
C LEU A 203 -8.21 20.81 -2.28
N HIS A 204 -7.80 19.57 -2.01
CA HIS A 204 -7.91 19.00 -0.67
C HIS A 204 -6.95 19.72 0.29
N PRO A 205 -7.41 20.25 1.44
CA PRO A 205 -6.55 20.98 2.37
C PRO A 205 -5.37 20.15 2.93
N GLY A 206 -5.49 18.82 2.96
CA GLY A 206 -4.40 17.93 3.33
C GLY A 206 -3.26 17.87 2.30
N ASN A 207 -3.52 18.26 1.05
CA ASN A 207 -2.51 18.39 0.01
C ASN A 207 -1.88 19.78 0.06
N LYS A 208 -0.83 19.91 0.88
CA LYS A 208 -0.19 21.19 1.15
C LYS A 208 0.48 21.74 -0.10
N ARG A 209 0.65 23.07 -0.12
CA ARG A 209 1.34 23.77 -1.21
C ARG A 209 2.76 23.24 -1.41
N GLU A 210 3.43 22.90 -0.33
CA GLU A 210 4.78 22.35 -0.34
C GLU A 210 4.83 20.95 -0.95
N HIS A 211 3.76 20.14 -0.79
CA HIS A 211 3.65 18.83 -1.45
C HIS A 211 3.53 19.02 -2.96
N LEU A 212 2.62 19.91 -3.38
CA LEU A 212 2.37 20.19 -4.80
C LEU A 212 3.57 20.87 -5.48
N ALA A 213 4.24 21.78 -4.77
CA ALA A 213 5.47 22.41 -5.25
C ALA A 213 6.56 21.37 -5.47
N TYR A 214 6.77 20.47 -4.51
CA TYR A 214 7.73 19.35 -4.66
C TYR A 214 7.40 18.47 -5.87
N LEU A 215 6.15 18.05 -6.02
CA LEU A 215 5.75 17.21 -7.18
C LEU A 215 6.01 17.91 -8.52
N ASN A 216 5.78 19.23 -8.58
CA ASN A 216 6.05 20.03 -9.76
C ASN A 216 7.56 20.22 -10.02
N GLU A 217 8.34 20.51 -8.98
CA GLU A 217 9.80 20.69 -9.04
C GLU A 217 10.52 19.41 -9.47
N GLU A 218 10.08 18.26 -8.98
CA GLU A 218 10.61 16.94 -9.36
C GLU A 218 10.05 16.43 -10.71
N HIS A 219 9.20 17.20 -11.39
CA HIS A 219 8.55 16.81 -12.64
C HIS A 219 7.75 15.50 -12.54
N SER A 220 7.12 15.26 -11.37
CA SER A 220 6.25 14.10 -11.17
C SER A 220 5.02 14.17 -12.07
N GLN A 221 4.61 13.03 -12.61
CA GLN A 221 3.37 12.93 -13.37
C GLN A 221 2.17 12.92 -12.41
N VAL A 222 1.35 13.97 -12.46
CA VAL A 222 0.18 14.13 -11.58
C VAL A 222 -1.07 14.39 -12.41
N PHE A 223 -2.06 13.51 -12.29
CA PHE A 223 -3.40 13.70 -12.85
C PHE A 223 -4.36 14.07 -11.74
N SER A 224 -4.95 15.27 -11.81
CA SER A 224 -5.92 15.71 -10.81
C SER A 224 -7.23 14.93 -10.88
N SER A 225 -7.96 14.86 -9.76
CA SER A 225 -9.31 14.29 -9.73
C SER A 225 -10.25 14.93 -10.74
N GLU A 226 -10.16 16.25 -10.94
CA GLU A 226 -10.93 16.99 -11.94
C GLU A 226 -10.57 16.55 -13.37
N ALA A 227 -9.28 16.43 -13.69
CA ALA A 227 -8.83 16.02 -15.01
C ALA A 227 -9.25 14.57 -15.33
N VAL A 228 -9.17 13.68 -14.34
CA VAL A 228 -9.64 12.29 -14.44
C VAL A 228 -11.16 12.24 -14.61
N ALA A 229 -11.92 13.06 -13.87
CA ALA A 229 -13.38 13.12 -14.02
C ALA A 229 -13.82 13.62 -15.40
N PHE A 230 -13.09 14.58 -15.99
CA PHE A 230 -13.42 15.14 -17.29
C PHE A 230 -13.13 14.17 -18.44
N HIS A 231 -11.99 13.46 -18.41
CA HIS A 231 -11.55 12.54 -19.47
C HIS A 231 -10.92 11.24 -18.93
N PRO A 232 -11.69 10.35 -18.28
CA PRO A 232 -11.12 9.24 -17.51
C PRO A 232 -10.31 8.26 -18.35
N GLN A 233 -10.80 7.90 -19.54
CA GLN A 233 -10.11 6.96 -20.43
C GLN A 233 -8.80 7.54 -20.98
N ALA A 234 -8.82 8.79 -21.44
CA ALA A 234 -7.62 9.45 -21.95
C ALA A 234 -6.54 9.56 -20.87
N ARG A 235 -6.94 9.94 -19.65
CA ARG A 235 -5.99 10.06 -18.52
C ARG A 235 -5.43 8.70 -18.11
N ALA A 236 -6.24 7.65 -18.10
CA ALA A 236 -5.75 6.30 -17.86
C ALA A 236 -4.75 5.85 -18.94
N CYS A 237 -4.96 6.21 -20.21
CA CYS A 237 -4.00 5.93 -21.28
C CYS A 237 -2.70 6.75 -21.14
N ASP A 238 -2.79 8.03 -20.77
CA ASP A 238 -1.60 8.88 -20.59
C ASP A 238 -0.72 8.42 -19.39
N ALA A 239 -1.29 7.66 -18.46
CA ALA A 239 -0.66 7.22 -17.22
C ALA A 239 0.08 5.87 -17.32
N LEU A 240 -0.05 5.15 -18.45
CA LEU A 240 0.51 3.81 -18.71
C LEU A 240 1.55 3.85 -19.82
#